data_AF-A0A969NAQ2-F1
#
_entry.id   AF-A0A969NAQ2-F1
#
_cell.length_a   1.000
_cell.length_b   1.000
_cell.length_c   1.000
_cell.angle_alpha   90.00
_cell.angle_beta   90.00
_cell.angle_gamma   90.00
#
_symmetry.space_group_name_H-M   'P 1'
#
loop_
_entity.id
_entity.type
_entity.pdbx_description
1 polymer ?
#
loop_
_entity_poly.entity_id
_entity_poly.type
_entity_poly.pdbx_seq_one_letter_code
_entity_poly.pdbx_strand_id
1 'polypeptide(L)'
;MSSDDKSTRKPTINLQEIFFIIILVAVSIGFFSIIQPFLTDIFLAVILAIIFKRPLAYFTKIFKGKIIKATAVTMVLVIFTIVIPVSFIGIMISREVGSTYVTFKENWPTFQKFIEDLPEKASSVPFLENAIDDIDWDKVANQAEEKLSMLVEFLIGLIQQTFINAGVIIIHFFIVLFLLYYLFVDGKNWLKGFNS
;
A
#
# COMPACT_ATOMS: atom_id res chain seq x y z
N MET A 1 -59.66 35.59 24.40
CA MET A 1 -59.69 34.18 24.81
C MET A 1 -59.55 33.35 23.54
N SER A 2 -58.41 32.66 23.38
CA SER A 2 -58.19 31.46 22.55
C SER A 2 -58.62 31.49 21.07
N SER A 3 -57.79 31.15 20.07
CA SER A 3 -56.51 30.45 20.08
C SER A 3 -55.82 30.67 18.74
N ASP A 4 -54.49 30.71 18.78
CA ASP A 4 -53.57 30.63 17.64
C ASP A 4 -54.03 29.64 16.56
N ASP A 5 -54.32 30.17 15.36
CA ASP A 5 -54.35 29.38 14.14
C ASP A 5 -52.89 29.06 13.76
N LYS A 6 -52.39 27.94 14.28
CA LYS A 6 -51.13 27.35 13.83
C LYS A 6 -51.28 26.94 12.37
N SER A 7 -50.92 27.88 11.48
CA SER A 7 -50.67 27.64 10.07
C SER A 7 -49.72 26.45 9.92
N THR A 8 -50.30 25.29 9.64
CA THR A 8 -49.59 24.06 9.33
C THR A 8 -49.01 24.21 7.92
N ARG A 9 -47.83 24.81 7.83
CA ARG A 9 -47.04 24.85 6.59
C ARG A 9 -46.75 23.41 6.16
N LYS A 10 -47.51 22.90 5.20
CA LYS A 10 -47.21 21.64 4.53
C LYS A 10 -45.83 21.78 3.87
N PRO A 11 -44.90 20.84 4.05
CA PRO A 11 -43.62 20.87 3.34
C PRO A 11 -43.91 20.73 1.84
N THR A 12 -43.82 21.83 1.10
CA THR A 12 -43.89 21.81 -0.36
C THR A 12 -42.56 21.25 -0.83
N ILE A 13 -42.51 19.94 -1.05
CA ILE A 13 -41.29 19.31 -1.54
C ILE A 13 -40.99 19.87 -2.93
N ASN A 14 -39.91 20.64 -3.02
CA ASN A 14 -39.52 21.30 -4.24
C ASN A 14 -38.96 20.24 -5.20
N LEU A 15 -39.56 20.11 -6.39
CA LEU A 15 -39.16 19.11 -7.38
C LEU A 15 -37.68 19.24 -7.76
N GLN A 16 -37.15 20.47 -7.72
CA GLN A 16 -35.73 20.76 -7.94
C GLN A 16 -34.83 20.20 -6.83
N GLU A 17 -35.26 20.24 -5.57
CA GLU A 17 -34.53 19.68 -4.44
C GLU A 17 -34.51 18.15 -4.49
N ILE A 18 -35.63 17.51 -4.86
CA ILE A 18 -35.69 16.06 -5.08
C ILE A 18 -34.75 15.66 -6.22
N PHE A 19 -34.80 16.33 -7.36
CA PHE A 19 -33.92 16.05 -8.50
C PHE A 19 -32.45 16.23 -8.14
N PHE A 20 -32.11 17.29 -7.41
CA PHE A 20 -30.75 17.52 -6.92
C PHE A 20 -30.29 16.39 -6.00
N ILE A 21 -31.11 15.95 -5.04
CA ILE A 21 -30.77 14.85 -4.13
C ILE A 21 -30.62 13.52 -4.89
N ILE A 22 -31.50 13.21 -5.84
CA ILE A 22 -31.40 11.99 -6.67
C ILE A 22 -30.08 11.97 -7.43
N ILE A 23 -29.72 13.09 -8.08
CA ILE A 23 -28.46 13.21 -8.81
C ILE A 23 -27.28 13.09 -7.84
N LEU A 24 -27.34 13.74 -6.68
CA LEU A 24 -26.28 13.68 -5.67
C LEU A 24 -26.05 12.26 -5.16
N VAL A 25 -27.13 11.52 -4.89
CA VAL A 25 -27.06 10.10 -4.48
C VAL A 25 -26.50 9.25 -5.61
N ALA A 26 -26.96 9.43 -6.85
CA ALA A 26 -26.47 8.69 -8.00
C ALA A 26 -24.97 8.93 -8.25
N VAL A 27 -24.53 10.19 -8.19
CA VAL A 27 -23.12 10.57 -8.33
C VAL A 27 -22.30 10.03 -7.16
N SER A 28 -22.82 10.07 -5.94
CA SER A 28 -22.15 9.55 -4.75
C SER A 28 -21.96 8.03 -4.82
N ILE A 29 -22.97 7.28 -5.29
CA ILE A 29 -22.86 5.84 -5.53
C ILE A 29 -21.83 5.56 -6.61
N GLY A 30 -21.89 6.26 -7.76
CA GLY A 30 -20.92 6.11 -8.83
C GLY A 30 -19.49 6.40 -8.39
N PHE A 31 -19.30 7.46 -7.60
CA PHE A 31 -18.02 7.81 -7.00
C PHE A 31 -17.51 6.72 -6.05
N PHE A 32 -18.37 6.19 -5.19
CA PHE A 32 -17.99 5.12 -4.27
C PHE A 32 -17.58 3.84 -5.02
N SER A 33 -18.30 3.47 -6.07
CA SER A 33 -17.93 2.33 -6.93
C SER A 33 -16.58 2.52 -7.61
N ILE A 34 -16.22 3.76 -7.97
CA ILE A 34 -14.90 4.06 -8.55
C ILE A 34 -13.81 4.03 -7.46
N ILE A 35 -14.09 4.52 -6.25
CA ILE A 35 -13.09 4.56 -5.17
C ILE A 35 -12.81 3.19 -4.55
N GLN A 36 -13.83 2.34 -4.46
CA GLN A 36 -13.75 1.02 -3.83
C GLN A 36 -12.47 0.23 -4.15
N PRO A 37 -12.05 0.05 -5.42
CA PRO A 37 -10.82 -0.69 -5.75
C PRO A 37 -9.54 -0.02 -5.21
N PHE A 38 -9.52 1.31 -5.06
CA PHE A 38 -8.35 2.05 -4.59
C PHE A 38 -8.19 2.03 -3.07
N LEU A 39 -9.23 1.66 -2.31
CA LEU A 39 -9.11 1.48 -0.86
C LEU A 39 -8.08 0.39 -0.51
N THR A 40 -8.03 -0.65 -1.34
CA THR A 40 -7.05 -1.73 -1.29
C THR A 40 -5.63 -1.17 -1.48
N ASP A 41 -5.43 -0.30 -2.48
CA ASP A 41 -4.13 0.35 -2.72
C ASP A 41 -3.71 1.27 -1.56
N ILE A 42 -4.65 2.01 -0.99
CA ILE A 42 -4.42 2.87 0.18
C ILE A 42 -3.96 2.02 1.37
N PHE A 43 -4.65 0.91 1.65
CA PHE A 43 -4.30 0.02 2.74
C PHE A 43 -2.90 -0.57 2.55
N LEU A 44 -2.57 -1.02 1.35
CA LEU A 44 -1.25 -1.54 1.01
C LEU A 44 -0.15 -0.48 1.17
N ALA A 45 -0.39 0.74 0.69
CA ALA A 45 0.53 1.86 0.86
C ALA A 45 0.76 2.18 2.34
N VAL A 46 -0.28 2.11 3.19
CA VAL A 46 -0.14 2.30 4.63
C VAL A 46 0.69 1.19 5.27
N ILE A 47 0.45 -0.08 4.94
CA ILE A 47 1.26 -1.20 5.45
C ILE A 47 2.73 -1.04 5.05
N LEU A 48 2.98 -0.77 3.76
CA LEU A 48 4.33 -0.53 3.26
C LEU A 48 4.97 0.65 3.99
N ALA A 49 4.24 1.74 4.24
CA ALA A 49 4.79 2.87 4.96
C ALA A 49 5.20 2.52 6.39
N ILE A 50 4.43 1.67 7.07
CA ILE A 50 4.74 1.19 8.41
C ILE A 50 6.00 0.31 8.40
N ILE A 51 6.11 -0.60 7.43
CA ILE A 51 7.27 -1.51 7.29
C ILE A 51 8.54 -0.73 6.97
N PHE A 52 8.46 0.14 5.96
CA PHE A 52 9.61 0.91 5.47
C PHE A 52 9.91 2.17 6.29
N LYS A 53 9.19 2.40 7.41
CA LYS A 53 9.47 3.50 8.35
C LYS A 53 10.89 3.47 8.89
N ARG A 54 11.43 2.27 9.18
CA ARG A 54 12.81 2.09 9.68
C ARG A 54 13.85 2.40 8.59
N PRO A 55 13.80 1.78 7.39
CA PRO A 55 14.63 2.18 6.26
C PRO A 55 14.59 3.68 5.97
N LEU A 56 13.39 4.29 5.95
CA LEU A 56 13.24 5.73 5.72
C LEU A 56 13.97 6.56 6.77
N ALA A 57 13.84 6.20 8.06
CA ALA A 57 14.53 6.89 9.15
C ALA A 57 16.05 6.74 9.07
N TYR A 58 16.53 5.56 8.70
CA TYR A 58 17.96 5.28 8.48
C TYR A 58 18.53 6.15 7.35
N PHE A 59 17.89 6.15 6.17
CA PHE A 59 18.31 7.01 5.06
C PHE A 59 18.17 8.50 5.40
N THR A 60 17.16 8.89 6.19
CA THR A 60 17.01 10.28 6.64
C THR A 60 18.19 10.73 7.49
N LYS A 61 18.73 9.86 8.35
CA LYS A 61 19.95 10.13 9.13
C LYS A 61 21.17 10.28 8.22
N ILE A 62 21.35 9.35 7.26
CA ILE A 62 22.46 9.41 6.28
C ILE A 62 22.43 10.72 5.49
N PHE A 63 21.26 11.12 4.99
CA PHE A 63 21.10 12.33 4.21
C PHE A 63 20.98 13.61 5.06
N LYS A 64 21.39 13.57 6.34
CA LYS A 64 21.44 14.71 7.26
C LYS A 64 20.10 15.44 7.36
N GLY A 65 19.00 14.69 7.46
CA GLY A 65 17.64 15.23 7.60
C GLY A 65 16.96 15.62 6.29
N LYS A 66 17.59 15.44 5.12
CA LYS A 66 16.97 15.72 3.82
C LYS A 66 15.96 14.64 3.44
N ILE A 67 14.72 14.80 3.92
CA ILE A 67 13.63 13.83 3.76
C ILE A 67 13.39 13.43 2.30
N ILE A 68 13.41 14.38 1.36
CA ILE A 68 13.16 14.10 -0.07
C ILE A 68 14.17 13.09 -0.64
N LYS A 69 15.45 13.20 -0.26
CA LYS A 69 16.49 12.27 -0.72
C LYS A 69 16.32 10.88 -0.09
N ALA A 70 16.01 10.84 1.19
CA ALA A 70 15.75 9.59 1.91
C ALA A 70 14.53 8.85 1.34
N THR A 71 13.46 9.58 1.05
CA THR A 71 12.26 9.04 0.40
C THR A 71 12.57 8.48 -0.98
N ALA A 72 13.34 9.19 -1.81
CA ALA A 72 13.71 8.71 -3.14
C ALA A 72 14.45 7.35 -3.09
N VAL A 73 15.42 7.21 -2.18
CA VAL A 73 16.15 5.94 -2.01
C VAL A 73 15.24 4.84 -1.45
N THR A 74 14.37 5.17 -0.49
CA THR A 74 13.43 4.21 0.09
C THR A 74 12.39 3.75 -0.96
N MET A 75 11.94 4.64 -1.84
CA MET A 75 11.03 4.30 -2.95
C MET A 75 11.68 3.33 -3.92
N VAL A 76 12.96 3.53 -4.27
CA VAL A 76 13.71 2.57 -5.09
C VAL A 76 13.77 1.20 -4.42
N LEU A 77 14.06 1.16 -3.11
CA LEU A 77 14.06 -0.08 -2.34
C LEU A 77 12.70 -0.79 -2.40
N VAL A 78 11.60 -0.06 -2.19
CA VAL A 78 10.24 -0.60 -2.27
C VAL A 78 9.93 -1.14 -3.66
N ILE A 79 10.32 -0.43 -4.72
CA ILE A 79 10.15 -0.88 -6.11
C ILE A 79 10.81 -2.24 -6.28
N PHE A 80 12.05 -2.43 -5.84
CA PHE A 80 12.71 -3.74 -5.92
C PHE A 80 11.97 -4.80 -5.11
N THR A 81 11.54 -4.49 -3.89
CA THR A 81 10.79 -5.42 -3.04
C THR A 81 9.49 -5.90 -3.67
N ILE A 82 8.81 -5.08 -4.49
CA ILE A 82 7.54 -5.46 -5.15
C ILE A 82 7.79 -6.08 -6.54
N VAL A 83 8.72 -5.53 -7.32
CA VAL A 83 8.98 -6.00 -8.69
C VAL A 83 9.56 -7.41 -8.71
N ILE A 84 10.45 -7.75 -7.76
CA ILE A 84 11.05 -9.09 -7.67
C ILE A 84 9.99 -10.19 -7.54
N PRO A 85 9.07 -10.16 -6.55
CA PRO A 85 8.05 -11.21 -6.39
C PRO A 85 7.08 -11.23 -7.57
N VAL A 86 6.65 -10.08 -8.09
CA VAL A 86 5.73 -10.03 -9.25
C VAL A 86 6.38 -10.61 -10.51
N SER A 87 7.65 -10.30 -10.76
CA SER A 87 8.38 -10.83 -11.92
C SER A 87 8.56 -12.34 -11.83
N PHE A 88 8.87 -12.85 -10.64
CA PHE A 88 9.00 -14.28 -10.39
C PHE A 88 7.68 -15.03 -10.65
N ILE A 89 6.57 -14.49 -10.15
CA ILE A 89 5.21 -14.99 -10.43
C ILE A 89 4.95 -14.99 -11.94
N GLY A 90 5.25 -13.89 -12.64
CA GLY A 90 5.09 -13.78 -14.09
C GLY A 90 5.90 -14.83 -14.87
N ILE A 91 7.13 -15.11 -14.45
CA ILE A 91 7.98 -16.16 -15.04
C ILE A 91 7.39 -17.55 -14.78
N MET A 92 6.93 -17.84 -13.56
CA MET A 92 6.29 -19.13 -13.26
C MET A 92 5.04 -19.37 -14.11
N ILE A 93 4.21 -18.33 -14.30
CA ILE A 93 3.04 -18.38 -15.18
C ILE A 93 3.47 -18.69 -16.63
N SER A 94 4.53 -18.03 -17.12
CA SER A 94 5.03 -18.27 -18.49
C SER A 94 5.55 -19.69 -18.72
N ARG A 95 6.01 -20.34 -17.65
CA ARG A 95 6.59 -21.70 -17.71
C ARG A 95 5.56 -22.80 -17.50
N GLU A 96 4.34 -22.47 -17.07
CA GLU A 96 3.30 -23.43 -16.71
C GLU A 96 1.94 -23.04 -17.29
N VAL A 97 1.81 -23.20 -18.62
CA VAL A 97 0.50 -23.20 -19.28
C VAL A 97 -0.20 -24.52 -18.92
N GLY A 98 -0.86 -24.62 -17.77
CA GLY A 98 -1.64 -25.84 -17.49
C GLY A 98 -2.31 -26.05 -16.12
N SER A 99 -1.74 -25.67 -14.97
CA SER A 99 -2.37 -26.04 -13.67
C SER A 99 -2.07 -25.12 -12.47
N THR A 100 -2.12 -23.82 -12.72
CA THR A 100 -2.81 -22.69 -12.06
C THR A 100 -3.08 -22.55 -10.54
N TYR A 101 -2.71 -23.43 -9.59
CA TYR A 101 -2.92 -23.06 -8.16
C TYR A 101 -2.02 -23.77 -7.15
N VAL A 102 -1.62 -25.00 -7.44
CA VAL A 102 -0.90 -25.85 -6.49
C VAL A 102 0.58 -25.49 -6.43
N THR A 103 1.19 -25.16 -7.57
CA THR A 103 2.63 -24.88 -7.70
C THR A 103 3.10 -23.65 -6.89
N PHE A 104 2.25 -22.63 -6.72
CA PHE A 104 2.64 -21.45 -5.93
C PHE A 104 2.63 -21.72 -4.43
N LYS A 105 1.64 -22.49 -3.94
CA LYS A 105 1.57 -22.92 -2.54
C LYS A 105 2.67 -23.94 -2.21
N GLU A 106 3.02 -24.80 -3.16
CA GLU A 106 4.12 -25.77 -3.02
C GLU A 106 5.51 -25.11 -3.06
N ASN A 107 5.67 -23.98 -3.76
CA ASN A 107 6.92 -23.23 -3.78
C ASN A 107 7.04 -22.15 -2.69
N TRP A 108 6.02 -21.99 -1.84
CA TRP A 108 6.06 -21.14 -0.65
C TRP A 108 7.28 -21.37 0.27
N PRO A 109 7.68 -22.63 0.56
CA PRO A 109 8.88 -22.91 1.35
C PRO A 109 10.17 -22.45 0.68
N THR A 110 10.23 -22.45 -0.66
CA THR A 110 11.38 -21.96 -1.43
C THR A 110 11.50 -20.43 -1.33
N PHE A 111 10.37 -19.73 -1.25
CA PHE A 111 10.33 -18.29 -1.01
C PHE A 111 10.71 -17.92 0.44
N GLN A 112 10.22 -18.67 1.43
CA GLN A 112 10.68 -18.52 2.82
C GLN A 112 12.19 -18.73 2.94
N LYS A 113 12.74 -19.79 2.36
CA LYS A 113 14.20 -20.02 2.34
C LYS A 113 14.97 -18.89 1.65
N PHE A 114 14.48 -18.37 0.53
CA PHE A 114 15.12 -17.25 -0.13
C PHE A 114 15.16 -16.01 0.77
N ILE A 115 14.12 -15.75 1.56
CA ILE A 115 14.05 -14.64 2.52
C ILE A 115 14.92 -14.90 3.76
N GLU A 116 14.95 -16.15 4.27
CA GLU A 116 15.82 -16.58 5.37
C GLU A 116 17.31 -16.49 5.01
N ASP A 117 17.67 -16.69 3.73
CA ASP A 117 19.04 -16.61 3.22
C ASP A 117 19.47 -15.17 2.84
N LEU A 118 18.54 -14.21 2.77
CA LEU A 118 18.85 -12.81 2.44
C LEU A 118 19.81 -12.13 3.43
N PRO A 119 19.68 -12.31 4.76
CA PRO A 119 20.63 -11.78 5.73
C PRO A 119 22.04 -12.34 5.52
N GLU A 120 22.16 -13.65 5.30
CA GLU A 120 23.46 -14.31 5.08
C GLU A 120 24.16 -13.80 3.81
N LYS A 121 23.38 -13.56 2.74
CA LYS A 121 23.88 -12.93 1.52
C LYS A 121 24.17 -11.44 1.67
N ALA A 122 23.41 -10.70 2.47
CA ALA A 122 23.64 -9.29 2.71
C ALA A 122 24.94 -9.05 3.53
N SER A 123 25.24 -9.93 4.48
CA SER A 123 26.47 -9.92 5.28
C SER A 123 27.74 -10.19 4.45
N SER A 124 27.62 -10.80 3.27
CA SER A 124 28.76 -11.04 2.37
C SER A 124 29.23 -9.81 1.58
N VAL A 125 28.55 -8.66 1.73
CA VAL A 125 28.87 -7.41 1.04
C VAL A 125 29.71 -6.50 1.96
N PRO A 126 31.02 -6.29 1.68
CA PRO A 126 31.96 -5.66 2.61
C PRO A 126 31.69 -4.17 2.93
N PHE A 127 30.76 -3.52 2.21
CA PHE A 127 30.36 -2.14 2.47
C PHE A 127 29.18 -1.99 3.45
N LEU A 128 28.52 -3.09 3.82
CA LEU A 128 27.34 -3.08 4.68
C LEU A 128 27.62 -3.57 6.11
N GLU A 129 28.73 -4.26 6.34
CA GLU A 129 29.15 -4.85 7.63
C GLU A 129 29.04 -3.85 8.81
N ASN A 130 29.59 -2.65 8.66
CA ASN A 130 29.59 -1.62 9.71
C ASN A 130 28.23 -0.94 9.97
N ALA A 131 27.26 -1.10 9.06
CA ALA A 131 25.90 -0.54 9.20
C ALA A 131 24.89 -1.55 9.75
N ILE A 132 25.27 -2.83 9.75
CA ILE A 132 24.41 -4.00 9.99
C ILE A 132 24.57 -4.53 11.43
N ASP A 133 25.73 -4.35 12.06
CA ASP A 133 26.03 -4.88 13.41
C ASP A 133 25.16 -4.34 14.55
N ASP A 134 24.59 -3.13 14.42
CA ASP A 134 23.75 -2.51 15.46
C ASP A 134 22.26 -2.86 15.29
N ILE A 135 21.94 -3.77 14.36
CA ILE A 135 20.57 -4.18 14.04
C ILE A 135 20.35 -5.57 14.64
N ASP A 136 19.40 -5.67 15.57
CA ASP A 136 18.89 -6.95 16.10
C ASP A 136 18.09 -7.67 14.99
N TRP A 137 18.81 -8.42 14.15
CA TRP A 137 18.27 -9.09 12.97
C TRP A 137 17.18 -10.09 13.31
N ASP A 138 17.22 -10.72 14.48
CA ASP A 138 16.19 -11.65 14.91
C ASP A 138 14.87 -10.92 15.22
N LYS A 139 14.93 -9.77 15.89
CA LYS A 139 13.71 -8.93 16.09
C LYS A 139 13.22 -8.31 14.79
N VAL A 140 14.12 -7.96 13.87
CA VAL A 140 13.75 -7.41 12.55
C VAL A 140 13.13 -8.49 11.69
N ALA A 141 13.70 -9.69 11.65
CA ALA A 141 13.20 -10.85 10.91
C ALA A 141 11.81 -11.23 11.41
N ASN A 142 11.61 -11.40 12.72
CA ASN A 142 10.31 -11.77 13.28
C ASN A 142 9.20 -10.72 13.02
N GLN A 143 9.49 -9.42 13.19
CA GLN A 143 8.51 -8.36 12.90
C GLN A 143 8.30 -8.11 11.41
N ALA A 144 9.33 -8.36 10.60
CA ALA A 144 9.23 -8.31 9.16
C ALA A 144 8.40 -9.50 8.67
N GLU A 145 8.59 -10.70 9.20
CA GLU A 145 7.92 -11.92 8.78
C GLU A 145 6.40 -11.85 8.94
N GLU A 146 5.89 -11.38 10.09
CA GLU A 146 4.45 -11.20 10.30
C GLU A 146 3.85 -10.18 9.31
N LYS A 147 4.53 -9.04 9.12
CA LYS A 147 4.07 -7.95 8.25
C LYS A 147 4.25 -8.27 6.77
N LEU A 148 5.30 -8.99 6.42
CA LEU A 148 5.57 -9.50 5.08
C LEU A 148 4.56 -10.59 4.72
N SER A 149 4.20 -11.48 5.65
CA SER A 149 3.18 -12.50 5.42
C SER A 149 1.83 -11.85 5.11
N MET A 150 1.44 -10.82 5.87
CA MET A 150 0.23 -10.04 5.58
C MET A 150 0.30 -9.33 4.21
N LEU A 151 1.44 -8.71 3.87
CA LEU A 151 1.65 -8.13 2.54
C LEU A 151 1.51 -9.18 1.44
N VAL A 152 2.09 -10.36 1.63
CA VAL A 152 2.12 -11.40 0.61
C VAL A 152 0.74 -12.04 0.44
N GLU A 153 0.03 -12.34 1.52
CA GLU A 153 -1.37 -12.80 1.47
C GLU A 153 -2.26 -11.79 0.74
N PHE A 154 -2.04 -10.50 1.00
CA PHE A 154 -2.76 -9.42 0.34
C PHE A 154 -2.41 -9.31 -1.15
N LEU A 155 -1.13 -9.39 -1.50
CA LEU A 155 -0.69 -9.42 -2.89
C LEU A 155 -1.26 -10.64 -3.62
N ILE A 156 -1.31 -11.81 -2.98
CA ILE A 156 -1.95 -13.00 -3.54
C ILE A 156 -3.45 -12.74 -3.78
N GLY A 157 -4.16 -12.15 -2.81
CA GLY A 157 -5.58 -11.79 -2.96
C GLY A 157 -5.85 -10.78 -4.07
N LEU A 158 -4.97 -9.78 -4.22
CA LEU A 158 -5.02 -8.81 -5.33
C LEU A 158 -4.81 -9.50 -6.67
N ILE A 159 -3.74 -10.28 -6.78
CA ILE A 159 -3.42 -11.01 -8.02
C ILE A 159 -4.60 -11.94 -8.36
N GLN A 160 -5.15 -12.68 -7.39
CA GLN A 160 -6.34 -13.55 -7.52
C GLN A 160 -7.55 -12.85 -8.17
N GLN A 161 -7.83 -11.61 -7.77
CA GLN A 161 -8.98 -10.85 -8.29
C GLN A 161 -8.69 -10.11 -9.61
N THR A 162 -7.41 -9.82 -9.90
CA THR A 162 -6.98 -8.97 -11.01
C THR A 162 -6.33 -9.76 -12.18
N PHE A 163 -6.21 -11.09 -12.09
CA PHE A 163 -5.38 -11.99 -12.93
C PHE A 163 -5.47 -11.89 -14.46
N ILE A 164 -6.41 -11.15 -15.05
CA ILE A 164 -6.62 -11.14 -16.50
C ILE A 164 -6.02 -9.88 -17.17
N ASN A 165 -5.69 -8.81 -16.43
CA ASN A 165 -5.29 -7.56 -17.06
C ASN A 165 -4.00 -6.95 -16.48
N ALA A 166 -2.89 -7.18 -17.19
CA ALA A 166 -1.59 -6.57 -16.87
C ALA A 166 -1.63 -5.04 -16.77
N GLY A 167 -2.50 -4.37 -17.55
CA GLY A 167 -2.69 -2.93 -17.46
C GLY A 167 -3.25 -2.47 -16.11
N VAL A 168 -4.15 -3.25 -15.52
CA VAL A 168 -4.76 -2.94 -14.21
C VAL A 168 -3.72 -3.08 -13.09
N ILE A 169 -2.88 -4.12 -13.13
CA ILE A 169 -1.78 -4.31 -12.17
C ILE A 169 -0.81 -3.12 -12.18
N ILE A 170 -0.45 -2.63 -13.37
CA ILE A 170 0.45 -1.48 -13.52
C ILE A 170 -0.18 -0.23 -12.88
N ILE A 171 -1.48 0.01 -13.11
CA ILE A 171 -2.19 1.14 -12.51
C ILE A 171 -2.14 1.06 -10.98
N HIS A 172 -2.53 -0.08 -10.38
CA HIS A 172 -2.48 -0.27 -8.93
C HIS A 172 -1.07 -0.09 -8.37
N PHE A 173 -0.05 -0.60 -9.07
CA PHE A 173 1.35 -0.42 -8.69
C PHE A 173 1.74 1.06 -8.59
N PHE A 174 1.40 1.87 -9.61
CA PHE A 174 1.68 3.31 -9.59
C PHE A 174 0.89 4.05 -8.50
N ILE A 175 -0.35 3.65 -8.22
CA ILE A 175 -1.18 4.24 -7.17
C ILE A 175 -0.58 3.97 -5.80
N VAL A 176 -0.22 2.72 -5.50
CA VAL A 176 0.43 2.35 -4.24
C VAL A 176 1.73 3.13 -4.06
N LEU A 177 2.58 3.23 -5.09
CA LEU A 177 3.81 4.02 -5.04
C LEU A 177 3.53 5.50 -4.79
N PHE A 178 2.56 6.08 -5.50
CA PHE A 178 2.19 7.48 -5.32
C PHE A 178 1.73 7.77 -3.90
N LEU A 179 0.83 6.95 -3.37
CA LEU A 179 0.31 7.08 -2.01
C LEU A 179 1.40 6.89 -0.96
N LEU A 180 2.30 5.93 -1.17
CA LEU A 180 3.42 5.66 -0.29
C LEU A 180 4.41 6.83 -0.26
N TYR A 181 4.74 7.39 -1.43
CA TYR A 181 5.58 8.59 -1.54
C TYR A 181 4.97 9.75 -0.75
N TYR A 182 3.68 10.01 -0.95
CA TYR A 182 2.95 11.06 -0.24
C TYR A 182 2.99 10.83 1.27
N LEU A 183 2.75 9.59 1.72
CA LEU A 183 2.78 9.22 3.12
C LEU A 183 4.17 9.41 3.76
N PHE A 184 5.26 9.19 3.00
CA PHE A 184 6.62 9.42 3.46
C PHE A 184 7.03 10.90 3.51
N VAL A 185 6.65 11.69 2.50
CA VAL A 185 7.03 13.11 2.44
C VAL A 185 6.16 13.96 3.37
N ASP A 186 4.84 13.79 3.32
CA ASP A 186 3.90 14.69 3.99
C ASP A 186 3.51 14.26 5.40
N GLY A 187 3.74 13.01 5.78
CA GLY A 187 3.51 12.52 7.15
C GLY A 187 4.25 13.31 8.24
N LYS A 188 5.32 14.05 7.91
CA LYS A 188 6.04 14.94 8.83
C LYS A 188 5.77 16.43 8.64
N ASN A 189 5.31 16.85 7.47
CA ASN A 189 5.10 18.26 7.15
C ASN A 189 3.76 18.78 7.69
N TRP A 190 2.72 17.94 7.76
CA TRP A 190 1.40 18.31 8.28
C TRP A 190 1.42 18.75 9.76
N LEU A 191 2.31 18.20 10.58
CA LEU A 191 2.45 18.55 12.00
C LEU A 191 3.14 19.90 12.25
N LYS A 192 3.82 20.48 11.25
CA LYS A 192 4.46 21.81 11.40
C LYS A 192 3.52 22.97 11.11
N GLY A 193 2.40 22.73 10.42
CA GLY A 193 1.41 23.76 10.09
C GLY A 193 0.47 24.14 11.25
N PHE A 194 0.42 23.34 12.32
CA PHE A 194 -0.45 23.58 13.49
C PHE A 194 0.25 24.31 14.65
N ASN A 195 1.55 24.59 14.53
CA ASN A 195 2.32 25.29 15.58
C ASN A 195 2.86 26.64 15.09
N SER A 196 2.12 27.28 14.18
CA SER A 196 2.36 28.62 13.62
C SER A 196 1.13 29.49 13.82
#